data_AF-A0A380TVM5-F1
#
_entry.id   AF-A0A380TVM5-F1
#
_cell.length_a   1.000
_cell.length_b   1.000
_cell.length_c   1.000
_cell.angle_alpha   90.00
_cell.angle_beta   90.00
_cell.angle_gamma   90.00
#
_symmetry.space_group_name_H-M   'P 1'
#
loop_
_entity.id
_entity.type
_entity.pdbx_description
1 polymer ?
#
loop_
_entity_poly.entity_id
_entity_poly.type
_entity_poly.pdbx_seq_one_letter_code
_entity_poly.pdbx_strand_id
1 'polypeptide(L)'
;MSITILDGGMSRELMRLNAPFRQPEWSALSLYEKPSAVQQVHEEFIKAGAQVITTNSYAVVPFHIGEQRFHADGKMLSDLAGRLAKSAVKNSGVLTTKIAGSLPPMFGSYRADYVPGILLFLYSNRQFHGKVKLTGGEKILLIIILAIFAYAVFVLPELLNS
;
A
#
# COMPACT_ATOMS: atom_id res chain seq x y z
N MET A 1 -9.02 12.08 -28.38
CA MET A 1 -8.89 11.61 -26.99
C MET A 1 -7.45 11.83 -26.54
N SER A 2 -7.23 12.26 -25.30
CA SER A 2 -5.89 12.39 -24.71
C SER A 2 -5.60 11.13 -23.89
N ILE A 3 -4.43 10.51 -24.13
CA ILE A 3 -3.93 9.35 -23.37
C ILE A 3 -2.93 9.89 -22.35
N THR A 4 -2.98 9.37 -21.11
CA THR A 4 -2.01 9.69 -20.06
C THR A 4 -1.16 8.45 -19.77
N ILE A 5 0.16 8.60 -19.83
CA ILE A 5 1.14 7.52 -19.54
C ILE A 5 1.57 7.58 -18.08
N LEU A 6 1.42 6.47 -17.37
CA LEU A 6 1.87 6.28 -15.99
C LEU A 6 3.27 5.64 -15.97
N ASP A 7 3.92 5.68 -14.81
CA ASP A 7 5.20 5.02 -14.59
C ASP A 7 5.10 3.48 -14.47
N GLY A 8 6.26 2.84 -14.39
CA GLY A 8 6.39 1.38 -14.29
C GLY A 8 6.68 0.88 -12.87
N GLY A 9 7.03 -0.39 -12.78
CA GLY A 9 7.32 -1.05 -11.50
C GLY A 9 8.66 -0.62 -10.89
N MET A 10 8.63 0.09 -9.76
CA MET A 10 9.79 0.55 -8.99
C MET A 10 10.79 -0.58 -8.62
N SER A 11 10.29 -1.73 -8.17
CA SER A 11 11.13 -2.80 -7.61
C SER A 11 12.18 -3.35 -8.57
N ARG A 12 11.81 -3.58 -9.84
CA ARG A 12 12.74 -4.15 -10.84
C ARG A 12 13.85 -3.16 -11.19
N GLU A 13 13.52 -1.89 -11.29
CA GLU A 13 14.50 -0.84 -11.57
C GLU A 13 15.43 -0.59 -10.38
N LEU A 14 14.93 -0.67 -9.14
CA LEU A 14 15.77 -0.63 -7.95
C LEU A 14 16.77 -1.80 -7.92
N MET A 15 16.33 -3.02 -8.24
CA MET A 15 17.23 -4.17 -8.36
C MET A 15 18.28 -3.97 -9.46
N ARG A 16 17.89 -3.40 -10.62
CA ARG A 16 18.81 -3.09 -11.72
C ARG A 16 19.90 -2.09 -11.30
N LEU A 17 19.59 -1.16 -10.40
CA LEU A 17 20.54 -0.19 -9.85
C LEU A 17 21.32 -0.71 -8.63
N ASN A 18 21.26 -2.01 -8.35
CA ASN A 18 21.83 -2.61 -7.14
C ASN A 18 21.40 -1.86 -5.87
N ALA A 19 20.13 -1.46 -5.82
CA ALA A 19 19.52 -0.87 -4.64
C ALA A 19 18.91 -1.96 -3.76
N PRO A 20 18.96 -1.81 -2.42
CA PRO A 20 18.42 -2.79 -1.49
C PRO A 20 16.93 -3.02 -1.70
N PHE A 21 16.57 -4.26 -2.00
CA PHE A 21 15.21 -4.73 -2.17
C PHE A 21 15.09 -6.15 -1.60
N ARG A 22 14.44 -6.28 -0.44
CA ARG A 22 14.21 -7.57 0.22
C ARG A 22 12.95 -7.54 1.06
N GLN A 23 12.38 -8.70 1.33
CA GLN A 23 11.28 -8.80 2.28
C GLN A 23 11.80 -8.63 3.73
N PRO A 24 10.97 -8.13 4.66
CA PRO A 24 9.60 -7.62 4.48
C PRO A 24 9.51 -6.15 4.01
N GLU A 25 10.61 -5.41 3.94
CA GLU A 25 10.60 -3.95 3.67
C GLU A 25 10.40 -3.56 2.20
N TRP A 26 10.66 -4.48 1.26
CA TRP A 26 10.54 -4.29 -0.18
C TRP A 26 11.26 -3.01 -0.66
N SER A 27 10.59 -2.15 -1.43
CA SER A 27 11.17 -0.92 -1.97
C SER A 27 11.32 0.18 -0.91
N ALA A 28 10.71 0.05 0.28
CA ALA A 28 10.90 1.02 1.36
C ALA A 28 12.32 0.95 1.93
N LEU A 29 13.00 -0.20 1.84
CA LEU A 29 14.40 -0.32 2.30
C LEU A 29 15.34 0.62 1.53
N SER A 30 15.10 0.79 0.23
CA SER A 30 15.86 1.71 -0.60
C SER A 30 15.71 3.18 -0.17
N LEU A 31 14.64 3.56 0.53
CA LEU A 31 14.52 4.92 1.09
C LEU A 31 15.52 5.16 2.23
N TYR A 32 15.85 4.12 3.00
CA TYR A 32 16.86 4.20 4.06
C TYR A 32 18.28 4.11 3.49
N GLU A 33 18.54 3.07 2.69
CA GLU A 33 19.91 2.66 2.38
C GLU A 33 20.44 3.29 1.07
N LYS A 34 19.55 3.62 0.12
CA LYS A 34 19.97 4.15 -1.19
C LYS A 34 18.92 5.08 -1.82
N PRO A 35 18.55 6.20 -1.17
CA PRO A 35 17.49 7.09 -1.66
C PRO A 35 17.81 7.71 -3.03
N SER A 36 19.08 7.88 -3.37
CA SER A 36 19.51 8.33 -4.69
C SER A 36 19.05 7.40 -5.82
N ALA A 37 18.99 6.08 -5.58
CA ALA A 37 18.49 5.13 -6.58
C ALA A 37 16.99 5.31 -6.81
N VAL A 38 16.20 5.59 -5.76
CA VAL A 38 14.76 5.88 -5.90
C VAL A 38 14.52 7.10 -6.77
N GLN A 39 15.29 8.18 -6.56
CA GLN A 39 15.21 9.37 -7.41
C GLN A 39 15.61 9.05 -8.85
N GLN A 40 16.71 8.31 -9.06
CA GLN A 40 17.18 7.93 -10.39
C GLN A 40 16.11 7.13 -11.16
N VAL A 41 15.44 6.17 -10.52
CA VAL A 41 14.36 5.40 -11.16
C VAL A 41 13.21 6.33 -11.59
N HIS A 42 12.82 7.30 -10.76
CA HIS A 42 11.81 8.29 -11.16
C HIS A 42 12.27 9.12 -12.37
N GLU A 43 13.52 9.58 -12.38
CA GLU A 43 14.08 10.33 -13.51
C GLU A 43 14.08 9.49 -14.80
N GLU A 44 14.38 8.20 -14.71
CA GLU A 44 14.35 7.27 -15.84
C GLU A 44 12.93 7.04 -16.37
N PHE A 45 11.92 6.90 -15.50
CA PHE A 45 10.52 6.82 -15.94
C PHE A 45 10.06 8.09 -16.64
N ILE A 46 10.44 9.27 -16.11
CA ILE A 46 10.10 10.54 -16.75
C ILE A 46 10.77 10.66 -18.12
N LYS A 47 12.05 10.31 -18.24
CA LYS A 47 12.78 10.28 -19.52
C LYS A 47 12.17 9.30 -20.53
N ALA A 48 11.60 8.20 -20.05
CA ALA A 48 10.89 7.23 -20.88
C ALA A 48 9.48 7.68 -21.30
N GLY A 49 9.00 8.84 -20.84
CA GLY A 49 7.73 9.44 -21.25
C GLY A 49 6.59 9.33 -20.23
N ALA A 50 6.86 8.92 -18.98
CA ALA A 50 5.84 8.93 -17.94
C ALA A 50 5.37 10.37 -17.64
N GLN A 51 4.06 10.60 -17.73
CA GLN A 51 3.41 11.87 -17.42
C GLN A 51 2.91 11.93 -15.97
N VAL A 52 2.81 10.77 -15.32
CA VAL A 52 2.54 10.64 -13.88
C VAL A 52 3.51 9.63 -13.31
N ILE A 53 4.20 10.00 -12.23
CA ILE A 53 5.00 9.07 -11.43
C ILE A 53 4.35 8.83 -10.06
N THR A 54 4.52 7.63 -9.52
CA THR A 54 3.97 7.21 -8.24
C THR A 54 5.05 7.22 -7.17
N THR A 55 4.83 7.86 -6.02
CA THR A 55 5.84 7.90 -4.95
C THR A 55 6.19 6.50 -4.45
N ASN A 56 7.46 6.27 -4.09
CA ASN A 56 7.92 5.02 -3.46
C ASN A 56 7.46 4.88 -1.99
N SER A 57 6.18 5.12 -1.70
CA SER A 57 5.58 5.08 -0.37
C SER A 57 4.72 3.84 -0.11
N TYR A 58 4.56 2.96 -1.10
CA TYR A 58 3.68 1.80 -1.01
C TYR A 58 4.03 0.87 0.16
N ALA A 59 5.31 0.56 0.36
CA ALA A 59 5.75 -0.32 1.43
C ALA A 59 6.00 0.42 2.77
N VAL A 60 5.69 1.72 2.85
CA VAL A 60 5.83 2.52 4.08
C VAL A 60 4.57 2.33 4.94
N VAL A 61 4.40 1.12 5.47
CA VAL A 61 3.28 0.72 6.34
C VAL A 61 3.75 -0.25 7.43
N PRO A 62 3.05 -0.34 8.58
CA PRO A 62 3.42 -1.24 9.67
C PRO A 62 3.66 -2.69 9.21
N PHE A 63 2.89 -3.16 8.24
CA PHE A 63 3.00 -4.52 7.71
C PHE A 63 4.35 -4.82 7.06
N HIS A 64 4.96 -3.83 6.40
CA HIS A 64 6.21 -4.03 5.63
C HIS A 64 7.45 -3.60 6.41
N ILE A 65 7.41 -2.45 7.08
CA ILE A 65 8.58 -1.93 7.81
C ILE A 65 8.54 -2.25 9.32
N GLY A 66 7.46 -2.85 9.82
CA GLY A 66 7.25 -3.12 11.24
C GLY A 66 6.62 -1.94 11.98
N GLU A 67 5.81 -2.23 13.00
CA GLU A 67 5.04 -1.23 13.76
C GLU A 67 5.94 -0.18 14.43
N GLN A 68 7.01 -0.60 15.10
CA GLN A 68 7.95 0.31 15.76
C GLN A 68 8.62 1.28 14.78
N ARG A 69 9.14 0.78 13.64
CA ARG A 69 9.76 1.62 12.62
C ARG A 69 8.74 2.52 11.94
N PHE A 70 7.52 2.04 11.71
CA PHE A 70 6.47 2.87 11.14
C PHE A 70 6.12 4.04 12.06
N HIS A 71 6.00 3.82 13.37
CA HIS A 71 5.75 4.90 14.33
C HIS A 71 6.90 5.90 14.40
N ALA A 72 8.14 5.44 14.37
CA ALA A 72 9.32 6.31 14.43
C ALA A 72 9.55 7.08 13.12
N ASP A 73 9.49 6.38 11.99
CA ASP A 73 10.06 6.84 10.73
C ASP A 73 9.03 6.98 9.60
N GLY A 74 7.82 6.42 9.74
CA GLY A 74 6.84 6.32 8.65
C GLY A 74 6.55 7.67 7.99
N LYS A 75 6.30 8.71 8.79
CA LYS A 75 6.09 10.08 8.28
C LYS A 75 7.31 10.62 7.55
N MET A 76 8.51 10.38 8.08
CA MET A 76 9.77 10.82 7.47
C MET A 76 9.99 10.12 6.12
N LEU A 77 9.77 8.82 6.04
CA LEU A 77 9.92 8.03 4.82
C LEU A 77 8.90 8.42 3.74
N SER A 78 7.63 8.65 4.12
CA SER A 78 6.61 9.13 3.18
C SER A 78 6.96 10.51 2.63
N ASP A 79 7.43 11.42 3.49
CA ASP A 79 7.90 12.75 3.05
C ASP A 79 9.14 12.65 2.14
N LEU A 80 10.11 11.79 2.50
CA LEU A 80 11.29 11.54 1.69
C LEU A 80 10.92 11.01 0.30
N ALA A 81 10.00 10.03 0.22
CA ALA A 81 9.52 9.50 -1.05
C ALA A 81 8.90 10.60 -1.93
N GLY A 82 8.10 11.51 -1.34
CA GLY A 82 7.55 12.67 -2.04
C GLY A 82 8.62 13.68 -2.50
N ARG A 83 9.62 13.95 -1.66
CA ARG A 83 10.74 14.84 -2.00
C ARG A 83 11.60 14.29 -3.14
N LEU A 84 11.91 12.99 -3.12
CA LEU A 84 12.68 12.34 -4.18
C LEU A 84 11.93 12.37 -5.52
N ALA A 85 10.62 12.14 -5.52
CA ALA A 85 9.79 12.29 -6.72
C ALA A 85 9.79 13.74 -7.25
N LYS A 86 9.68 14.74 -6.37
CA LYS A 86 9.78 16.17 -6.75
C LYS A 86 11.15 16.52 -7.32
N SER A 87 12.22 16.05 -6.69
CA SER A 87 13.59 16.23 -7.18
C SER A 87 13.78 15.60 -8.55
N ALA A 88 13.22 14.41 -8.79
CA ALA A 88 13.27 13.75 -10.09
C ALA A 88 12.57 14.56 -11.19
N VAL A 89 11.36 15.10 -10.90
CA VAL A 89 10.66 16.00 -11.83
C VAL A 89 11.50 17.23 -12.15
N LYS A 90 12.08 17.88 -11.13
CA LYS A 90 12.96 19.04 -11.32
C LYS A 90 14.20 18.70 -12.17
N ASN A 91 14.87 17.60 -11.87
CA ASN A 91 16.11 17.19 -12.53
C ASN A 91 15.91 16.68 -13.95
N SER A 92 14.74 16.07 -14.23
CA SER A 92 14.40 15.61 -15.57
C SER A 92 14.16 16.77 -16.56
N GLY A 93 13.87 17.97 -16.06
CA GLY A 93 13.45 19.12 -16.87
C GLY A 93 12.00 19.07 -17.35
N VAL A 94 11.27 17.97 -17.12
CA VAL A 94 9.88 17.78 -17.55
C VAL A 94 8.92 18.20 -16.42
N LEU A 95 8.83 19.51 -16.18
CA LEU A 95 8.07 20.08 -15.05
C LEU A 95 6.55 19.85 -15.10
N THR A 96 6.04 19.40 -16.25
CA THR A 96 4.62 19.04 -16.43
C THR A 96 4.27 17.66 -15.86
N THR A 97 5.26 16.84 -15.49
CA THR A 97 5.02 15.52 -14.92
C THR A 97 4.35 15.63 -13.56
N LYS A 98 3.23 14.92 -13.39
CA LYS A 98 2.47 14.87 -12.14
C LYS A 98 3.05 13.82 -11.19
N ILE A 99 2.83 14.02 -9.90
CA ILE A 99 3.25 13.09 -8.85
C ILE A 99 2.01 12.58 -8.13
N ALA A 100 1.83 11.27 -8.10
CA ALA A 100 0.76 10.58 -7.37
C ALA A 100 1.33 9.94 -6.09
N GLY A 101 0.69 10.19 -4.95
CA GLY A 101 1.01 9.49 -3.71
C GLY A 101 0.53 8.04 -3.77
N SER A 102 1.39 7.08 -3.45
CA SER A 102 0.98 5.68 -3.34
C SER A 102 0.36 5.40 -1.98
N LEU A 103 -0.90 4.93 -1.98
CA LEU A 103 -1.63 4.49 -0.79
C LEU A 103 -1.86 2.97 -0.88
N PRO A 104 -1.14 2.15 -0.09
CA PRO A 104 -1.33 0.71 -0.08
C PRO A 104 -2.63 0.31 0.66
N PRO A 105 -3.12 -0.92 0.45
CA PRO A 105 -4.14 -1.49 1.34
C PRO A 105 -3.58 -1.62 2.77
N MET A 106 -4.47 -1.59 3.77
CA MET A 106 -4.06 -1.68 5.19
C MET A 106 -3.32 -2.99 5.53
N PHE A 107 -3.65 -4.06 4.82
CA PHE A 107 -3.06 -5.39 4.95
C PHE A 107 -2.54 -5.79 3.57
N GLY A 108 -1.40 -6.49 3.49
CA GLY A 108 -0.70 -6.77 2.24
C GLY A 108 -1.61 -7.19 1.07
N SER A 109 -1.25 -6.81 -0.16
CA SER A 109 -2.11 -7.06 -1.32
C SER A 109 -2.37 -8.54 -1.59
N TYR A 110 -3.54 -8.82 -2.20
CA TYR A 110 -3.91 -10.14 -2.73
C TYR A 110 -4.02 -11.26 -1.68
N ARG A 111 -4.43 -10.92 -0.45
CA ARG A 111 -4.81 -11.87 0.58
C ARG A 111 -6.32 -11.81 0.81
N ALA A 112 -7.06 -12.66 0.11
CA ALA A 112 -8.52 -12.76 0.25
C ALA A 112 -8.93 -13.12 1.69
N ASP A 113 -8.06 -13.83 2.40
CA ASP A 113 -8.17 -14.17 3.82
C ASP A 113 -8.01 -12.97 4.77
N TYR A 114 -7.47 -11.83 4.30
CA TYR A 114 -7.43 -10.55 5.02
C TYR A 114 -8.55 -9.58 4.58
N VAL A 115 -9.61 -10.06 3.94
CA VAL A 115 -10.86 -9.30 3.76
C VAL A 115 -11.94 -9.73 4.77
N PRO A 116 -11.86 -9.37 6.07
CA PRO A 116 -13.02 -9.41 6.95
C PRO A 116 -13.73 -8.05 6.89
N GLY A 117 -14.66 -7.88 5.94
CA GLY A 117 -15.35 -6.59 5.72
C GLY A 117 -16.00 -5.97 6.97
N ILE A 118 -16.36 -6.78 7.98
CA ILE A 118 -16.95 -6.30 9.24
C ILE A 118 -16.05 -6.49 10.47
N LEU A 119 -15.32 -7.62 10.56
CA LEU A 119 -14.45 -7.94 11.69
C LEU A 119 -13.24 -7.00 11.74
N LEU A 120 -12.78 -6.52 10.59
CA LEU A 120 -11.70 -5.54 10.48
C LEU A 120 -12.16 -4.11 10.76
N PHE A 121 -13.41 -3.76 10.42
CA PHE A 121 -14.03 -2.51 10.86
C PHE A 121 -14.11 -2.45 12.40
N LEU A 122 -14.50 -3.56 13.02
CA LEU A 122 -14.55 -3.70 14.48
C LEU A 122 -13.13 -3.74 15.11
N TYR A 123 -12.16 -4.37 14.45
CA TYR A 123 -10.77 -4.49 14.93
C TYR A 123 -9.95 -3.21 14.73
N SER A 124 -10.15 -2.47 13.64
CA SER A 124 -9.48 -1.19 13.35
C SER A 124 -9.95 -0.08 14.30
N ASN A 125 -11.14 -0.20 14.89
CA ASN A 125 -11.63 0.67 15.95
C ASN A 125 -11.00 0.39 17.33
N ARG A 126 -9.73 -0.02 17.37
CA ARG A 126 -8.93 -0.29 18.57
C ARG A 126 -8.59 0.94 19.43
N GLN A 127 -9.13 2.11 19.12
CA GLN A 127 -9.20 3.27 20.03
C GLN A 127 -10.44 3.24 20.96
N PHE A 128 -11.33 2.25 20.86
CA PHE A 128 -12.45 2.10 21.79
C PHE A 128 -12.08 1.31 23.05
N HIS A 129 -11.75 2.02 24.13
CA HIS A 129 -11.65 1.48 25.50
C HIS A 129 -13.01 1.34 26.20
N GLY A 130 -14.08 0.98 25.48
CA GLY A 130 -15.42 0.86 26.03
C GLY A 130 -16.11 -0.42 25.58
N LYS A 131 -16.79 -1.12 26.50
CA LYS A 131 -17.68 -2.24 26.18
C LYS A 131 -18.63 -1.80 25.05
N VAL A 132 -18.55 -2.44 23.88
CA VAL A 132 -19.44 -2.17 22.75
C VAL A 132 -20.86 -2.56 23.16
N LYS A 133 -21.71 -1.56 23.43
CA LYS A 133 -23.14 -1.77 23.66
C LYS A 133 -23.83 -1.84 22.29
N LEU A 134 -23.91 -3.05 21.74
CA LEU A 134 -24.73 -3.32 20.56
C LEU A 134 -26.22 -3.19 20.92
N THR A 135 -26.95 -2.38 20.18
CA THR A 135 -28.41 -2.31 20.22
C THR A 135 -29.04 -3.57 19.61
N GLY A 136 -30.35 -3.77 19.81
CA GLY A 136 -31.05 -4.98 19.34
C GLY A 136 -30.91 -5.23 17.84
N GLY A 137 -31.02 -4.18 17.02
CA GLY A 137 -30.89 -4.29 15.56
C GLY A 137 -29.47 -4.64 15.10
N GLU A 138 -28.45 -4.09 15.74
CA GLU A 138 -27.04 -4.37 15.41
C GLU A 138 -26.67 -5.82 15.74
N LYS A 139 -27.21 -6.38 16.82
CA LYS A 139 -27.03 -7.80 17.17
C LYS A 139 -27.64 -8.72 16.10
N ILE A 140 -28.83 -8.39 15.62
CA ILE A 140 -29.51 -9.17 14.57
C ILE A 140 -28.70 -9.13 13.28
N LEU A 141 -28.23 -7.95 12.88
CA LEU A 141 -27.38 -7.81 11.69
C LEU A 141 -26.09 -8.63 11.83
N LEU A 142 -25.46 -8.62 13.01
CA LEU A 142 -24.24 -9.39 13.27
C LEU A 142 -24.48 -10.91 13.20
N ILE A 143 -25.62 -11.38 13.71
CA ILE A 143 -26.04 -12.79 13.63
C ILE A 143 -26.29 -13.19 12.17
N ILE A 144 -26.95 -12.35 11.38
CA ILE A 144 -27.20 -12.61 9.95
C ILE A 144 -25.88 -12.70 9.19
N ILE A 145 -24.95 -11.77 9.43
CA ILE A 145 -23.62 -11.80 8.80
C ILE A 145 -22.86 -13.07 9.19
N LEU A 146 -22.89 -13.46 10.46
CA LEU A 146 -22.29 -14.71 10.95
C LEU A 146 -22.92 -15.95 10.30
N ALA A 147 -24.23 -15.97 10.15
CA ALA A 147 -24.95 -17.09 9.52
C ALA A 147 -24.62 -17.20 8.02
N ILE A 148 -24.59 -16.08 7.29
CA ILE A 148 -24.18 -16.06 5.87
C ILE A 148 -22.73 -16.51 5.73
N PHE A 149 -21.85 -16.05 6.62
CA PHE A 149 -20.44 -16.46 6.60
C PHE A 149 -20.27 -17.95 6.90
N ALA A 150 -20.96 -18.48 7.92
CA ALA A 150 -20.93 -19.90 8.25
C ALA A 150 -21.47 -20.75 7.09
N TYR A 151 -22.57 -20.32 6.47
CA TYR A 151 -23.13 -20.97 5.29
C TYR A 151 -22.14 -20.95 4.11
N ALA A 152 -21.53 -19.79 3.82
CA ALA A 152 -20.54 -19.68 2.76
C ALA A 152 -19.34 -20.60 3.01
N VAL A 153 -18.79 -20.63 4.23
CA VAL A 153 -17.65 -21.50 4.58
C VAL A 153 -18.00 -22.99 4.45
N PHE A 154 -19.24 -23.38 4.76
CA PHE A 154 -19.65 -24.78 4.71
C PHE A 154 -20.06 -25.25 3.30
N VAL A 155 -20.63 -24.35 2.48
CA VAL A 155 -21.19 -24.69 1.17
C VAL A 155 -20.22 -24.39 0.00
N LEU A 156 -19.33 -23.39 0.12
CA LEU A 156 -18.30 -23.15 -0.92
C LEU A 156 -17.46 -24.39 -1.27
N PRO A 157 -17.02 -25.23 -0.30
CA PRO A 157 -16.25 -26.42 -0.61
C PRO A 157 -17.00 -27.44 -1.48
N GLU A 158 -18.34 -27.50 -1.38
CA GLU A 158 -19.15 -28.38 -2.21
C GLU A 158 -19.34 -27.82 -3.63
N LEU A 159 -19.52 -26.49 -3.76
CA LEU A 159 -19.68 -25.81 -5.06
C LEU A 159 -18.40 -25.70 -5.90
N LEU A 160 -17.22 -25.77 -5.26
CA LEU A 160 -15.93 -25.70 -5.95
C LEU A 160 -15.38 -27.08 -6.37
N ASN A 161 -16.02 -28.17 -5.94
CA ASN A 161 -15.64 -29.56 -6.26
C ASN A 161 -16.64 -30.25 -7.22
N SER A 162 -17.62 -29.51 -7.76
CA SER A 162 -18.55 -29.92 -8.82
C SER A 162 -18.17 -29.27 -10.16
#